data_AF-A0A8T5N5X5-F1
#
_entry.id   AF-A0A8T5N5X5-F1
#
_cell.length_a   1.000
_cell.length_b   1.000
_cell.length_c   1.000
_cell.angle_alpha   90.00
_cell.angle_beta   90.00
_cell.angle_gamma   90.00
#
_symmetry.space_group_name_H-M   'P 1'
#
loop_
_entity.id
_entity.type
_entity.pdbx_description
1 polymer ?
#
loop_
_entity_poly.entity_id
_entity_poly.type
_entity_poly.pdbx_seq_one_letter_code
_entity_poly.pdbx_strand_id
1 'polypeptide(L)'
;MASIDLAMMDDIRNRIYSIRSMQVMLDSDMAALYGVGTKVLNQAVKRNKRRFPEEFCFQLTDAEFEILKSQIVTPSWGGRRTNPYAFSEQGVAMLSAVLKSDIAVDISIKIIKAFIAMRLFIASNAQIFLRLDTLELKQLDTDRKMEQVLNAIESKKIMPKQGIFFEGQVFDAYIFISDLFRRAEKSIVIIDNYLDDSVLIHLTKRKENVKVTFLTRTISKSLAQDVRKFNEQYQPIEIKEFKNAHDRFIIIDNKTVYHFGASLKDLGKKWFAFSKMDIGAGKVLAKLNTLE
;
A
#
# COMPACT_ATOMS: atom_id res chain seq x y z
N MET A 1 16.64 36.09 30.69
CA MET A 1 15.94 36.85 29.63
C MET A 1 16.45 36.49 28.25
N ALA A 2 17.76 36.55 27.95
CA ALA A 2 18.31 36.22 26.63
C ALA A 2 17.95 34.81 26.07
N SER A 3 17.92 33.77 26.92
CA SER A 3 17.58 32.40 26.50
C SER A 3 16.08 32.19 26.19
N ILE A 4 15.19 32.97 26.81
CA ILE A 4 13.74 32.92 26.57
C ILE A 4 13.41 33.62 25.26
N ASP A 5 14.06 34.76 24.98
CA ASP A 5 13.90 35.47 23.72
C ASP A 5 14.42 34.65 22.53
N LEU A 6 15.50 33.87 22.71
CA LEU A 6 16.01 32.98 21.65
C LEU A 6 15.06 31.81 21.38
N ALA A 7 14.57 31.14 22.42
CA ALA A 7 13.61 30.04 22.28
C ALA A 7 12.29 30.49 21.63
N MET A 8 11.83 31.71 21.96
CA MET A 8 10.64 32.28 21.34
C MET A 8 10.88 32.67 19.88
N MET A 9 12.07 33.15 19.53
CA MET A 9 12.44 33.42 18.14
C MET A 9 12.51 32.12 17.33
N ASP A 10 12.98 31.02 17.92
CA ASP A 10 13.01 29.70 17.29
C ASP A 10 11.60 29.15 17.04
N ASP A 11 10.69 29.31 18.02
CA ASP A 11 9.28 28.93 17.86
C ASP A 11 8.60 29.72 16.73
N ILE A 12 8.84 31.03 16.66
CA ILE A 12 8.31 31.88 15.57
C ILE A 12 8.86 31.43 14.21
N ARG A 13 10.16 31.13 14.12
CA ARG A 13 10.80 30.66 12.87
C ARG A 13 10.19 29.35 12.38
N ASN A 14 9.89 28.41 13.28
CA ASN A 14 9.28 27.13 12.94
C ASN A 14 7.83 27.22 12.45
N ARG A 15 7.19 28.39 12.59
CA ARG A 15 5.83 28.68 12.10
C ARG A 15 5.82 29.48 10.79
N ILE A 16 6.98 29.70 10.17
CA ILE A 16 7.11 30.34 8.87
C ILE A 16 7.24 29.25 7.80
N TYR A 17 6.34 29.29 6.83
CA TYR A 17 6.23 28.34 5.73
C TYR A 17 6.53 29.01 4.39
N SER A 18 6.97 28.22 3.41
CA SER A 18 7.20 28.70 2.04
C SER A 18 6.02 28.30 1.15
N ILE A 19 5.17 29.25 0.77
CA ILE A 19 3.98 29.02 -0.07
C ILE A 19 3.94 30.06 -1.19
N ARG A 20 3.71 29.64 -2.44
CA ARG A 20 3.76 30.51 -3.64
C ARG A 20 5.07 31.32 -3.75
N SER A 21 6.20 30.72 -3.39
CA SER A 21 7.51 31.38 -3.32
C SER A 21 7.59 32.56 -2.34
N MET A 22 6.64 32.66 -1.40
CA MET A 22 6.60 33.66 -0.34
C MET A 22 6.76 32.99 1.02
N GLN A 23 7.47 33.66 1.93
CA GLN A 23 7.45 33.28 3.34
C GLN A 23 6.12 33.76 3.95
N VAL A 24 5.38 32.86 4.58
CA VAL A 24 4.08 33.15 5.17
C VAL A 24 3.90 32.47 6.52
N MET A 25 3.05 33.04 7.39
CA MET A 25 2.60 32.42 8.64
C MET A 25 1.09 32.20 8.58
N LEU A 26 0.63 31.07 9.11
CA LEU A 26 -0.79 30.71 9.08
C LEU A 26 -1.58 31.48 10.13
N ASP A 27 -2.87 31.67 9.87
CA ASP A 27 -3.79 32.35 10.78
C ASP A 27 -3.91 31.71 12.18
N SER A 28 -3.74 30.39 12.29
CA SER A 28 -3.71 29.66 13.56
C SER A 28 -2.48 30.00 14.38
N ASP A 29 -1.31 30.04 13.73
CA ASP A 29 -0.03 30.37 14.34
C ASP A 29 0.02 31.83 14.75
N MET A 30 -0.43 32.72 13.86
CA MET A 30 -0.61 34.14 14.16
C MET A 30 -1.55 34.33 15.35
N ALA A 31 -2.73 33.70 15.33
CA ALA A 31 -3.68 33.88 16.42
C ALA A 31 -3.12 33.40 17.76
N ALA A 32 -2.41 32.27 17.79
CA ALA A 32 -1.75 31.74 18.97
C ALA A 32 -0.69 32.71 19.52
N LEU A 33 0.18 33.25 18.65
CA LEU A 33 1.21 34.21 19.04
C LEU A 33 0.57 35.48 19.62
N TYR A 34 -0.45 36.03 18.98
CA TYR A 34 -1.12 37.24 19.46
C TYR A 34 -2.05 37.00 20.67
N GLY A 35 -2.21 35.75 21.13
CA GLY A 35 -3.09 35.40 22.24
C GLY A 35 -4.58 35.60 21.93
N VAL A 36 -4.97 35.52 20.66
CA VAL A 36 -6.36 35.71 20.19
C VAL A 36 -6.89 34.45 19.52
N GLY A 37 -8.21 34.32 19.39
CA GLY A 37 -8.81 33.23 18.61
C GLY A 37 -8.63 33.44 17.11
N THR A 38 -8.35 32.38 16.34
CA THR A 38 -8.19 32.44 14.86
C THR A 38 -9.39 33.07 14.16
N LYS A 39 -10.61 32.79 14.64
CA LYS A 39 -11.84 33.43 14.12
C LYS A 39 -11.84 34.95 14.33
N VAL A 40 -11.36 35.43 15.48
CA VAL A 40 -11.30 36.86 15.81
C VAL A 40 -10.28 37.56 14.93
N LEU A 41 -9.09 36.97 14.76
CA LEU A 41 -8.06 37.49 13.87
C LEU A 41 -8.57 37.59 12.42
N ASN A 42 -9.16 36.51 11.90
CA ASN A 42 -9.72 36.51 10.54
C ASN A 42 -10.88 37.51 10.39
N GLN A 43 -11.69 37.72 11.42
CA GLN A 43 -12.74 38.73 11.40
C GLN A 43 -12.15 40.15 11.36
N ALA A 44 -11.08 40.42 12.09
CA ALA A 44 -10.39 41.71 12.07
C ALA A 44 -9.83 42.04 10.68
N VAL A 45 -9.25 41.05 10.00
CA VAL A 45 -8.78 41.16 8.61
C VAL A 45 -9.95 41.42 7.66
N LYS A 46 -11.03 40.64 7.76
CA LYS A 46 -12.23 40.81 6.93
C LYS A 46 -12.92 42.17 7.09
N ARG A 47 -12.84 42.79 8.27
CA ARG A 47 -13.34 44.16 8.50
C ARG A 47 -12.45 45.23 7.88
N ASN A 48 -11.18 44.92 7.64
CA ASN A 48 -10.16 45.84 7.16
C ASN A 48 -9.59 45.42 5.80
N LYS A 49 -10.38 44.78 4.91
CA LYS A 49 -9.90 44.20 3.63
C LYS A 49 -9.03 45.14 2.79
N ARG A 50 -9.30 46.45 2.76
CA ARG A 50 -8.50 47.44 2.01
C ARG A 50 -7.02 47.48 2.45
N ARG A 51 -6.73 47.02 3.67
CA ARG A 51 -5.38 46.93 4.25
C ARG A 51 -4.69 45.59 3.96
N PHE A 52 -5.42 44.62 3.42
CA PHE A 52 -4.93 43.27 3.18
C PHE A 52 -5.17 42.90 1.72
N PRO A 53 -4.38 43.45 0.78
CA PRO A 53 -4.33 42.93 -0.58
C PRO A 53 -3.88 41.45 -0.57
N GLU A 54 -4.11 40.75 -1.68
CA GLU A 54 -3.87 39.30 -1.77
C GLU A 54 -2.41 38.92 -1.47
N GLU A 55 -1.45 39.76 -1.85
CA GLU A 55 -0.03 39.64 -1.53
C GLU A 55 0.30 39.73 -0.02
N PHE A 56 -0.60 40.28 0.79
CA PHE A 56 -0.43 40.42 2.24
C PHE A 56 -1.16 39.33 3.01
N CYS A 57 -2.35 38.96 2.55
CA CYS A 57 -3.16 37.92 3.16
C CYS A 57 -4.02 37.23 2.10
N PHE A 58 -3.89 35.92 2.00
CA PHE A 58 -4.67 35.11 1.07
C PHE A 58 -5.10 33.80 1.74
N GLN A 59 -6.15 33.19 1.21
CA GLN A 59 -6.59 31.88 1.67
C GLN A 59 -5.92 30.80 0.83
N LEU A 60 -5.41 29.76 1.48
CA LEU A 60 -4.82 28.61 0.80
C LEU A 60 -5.88 27.86 -0.01
N THR A 61 -5.50 27.36 -1.17
CA THR A 61 -6.29 26.39 -1.94
C THR A 61 -6.27 25.03 -1.26
N ASP A 62 -7.20 24.15 -1.64
CA ASP A 62 -7.24 22.77 -1.11
C ASP A 62 -5.93 22.04 -1.40
N ALA A 63 -5.39 22.18 -2.61
CA ALA A 63 -4.12 21.58 -3.01
C ALA A 63 -2.94 22.10 -2.17
N GLU A 64 -2.84 23.42 -1.97
CA GLU A 64 -1.79 24.02 -1.13
C GLU A 64 -1.89 23.56 0.32
N PHE A 65 -3.11 23.42 0.84
CA PHE A 65 -3.32 22.97 2.19
C PHE A 65 -3.03 21.47 2.38
N GLU A 66 -3.35 20.62 1.40
CA GLU A 66 -2.98 19.20 1.44
C GLU A 66 -1.46 19.00 1.41
N ILE A 67 -0.74 19.73 0.56
CA ILE A 67 0.74 19.70 0.50
C ILE A 67 1.33 20.14 1.84
N LEU A 68 0.79 21.20 2.44
CA LEU A 68 1.26 21.69 3.72
C LEU A 68 1.02 20.66 4.84
N LYS A 69 -0.11 19.97 4.84
CA LYS A 69 -0.42 18.91 5.81
C LYS A 69 0.51 17.71 5.68
N SER A 70 0.86 17.30 4.45
CA SER A 70 1.76 16.15 4.26
C SER A 70 3.20 16.45 4.70
N GLN A 71 3.60 17.73 4.72
CA GLN A 71 4.90 18.18 5.20
C GLN A 71 4.98 18.31 6.74
N ILE A 72 3.86 18.30 7.45
CA ILE A 72 3.79 18.54 8.90
C ILE A 72 3.28 17.28 9.61
N VAL A 73 4.06 16.74 10.54
CA VAL A 73 3.75 15.49 11.27
C VAL A 73 2.60 15.66 12.30
N THR A 74 2.09 16.87 12.52
CA THR A 74 1.15 17.14 13.62
C THR A 74 -0.29 16.70 13.31
N PRO A 75 -0.94 15.88 14.18
CA PRO A 75 -2.28 15.33 13.92
C PRO A 75 -3.44 16.34 14.06
N SER A 76 -3.18 17.58 14.46
CA SER A 76 -4.21 18.51 14.99
C SER A 76 -4.90 19.39 13.95
N TRP A 77 -4.86 19.03 12.67
CA TRP A 77 -5.57 19.76 11.60
C TRP A 77 -7.02 19.29 11.40
N GLY A 78 -7.41 18.18 12.03
CA GLY A 78 -8.76 17.62 12.00
C GLY A 78 -9.77 18.52 12.72
N GLY A 79 -10.71 19.11 11.98
CA GLY A 79 -11.82 19.91 12.52
C GLY A 79 -11.99 21.28 11.87
N ARG A 80 -11.06 21.69 11.01
CA ARG A 80 -11.17 22.95 10.27
C ARG A 80 -12.13 22.81 9.09
N ARG A 81 -13.18 23.64 9.02
CA ARG A 81 -14.18 23.64 7.93
C ARG A 81 -13.77 24.47 6.69
N THR A 82 -12.71 25.27 6.79
CA THR A 82 -12.28 26.21 5.74
C THR A 82 -10.77 26.31 5.73
N ASN A 83 -10.13 26.43 4.58
CA ASN A 83 -8.67 26.51 4.50
C ASN A 83 -8.05 27.69 5.27
N PRO A 84 -6.78 27.59 5.69
CA PRO A 84 -6.05 28.66 6.36
C PRO A 84 -5.95 29.94 5.56
N TYR A 85 -6.00 31.07 6.25
CA TYR A 85 -5.36 32.28 5.74
C TYR A 85 -3.86 32.22 6.02
N ALA A 86 -3.08 32.67 5.06
CA ALA A 86 -1.63 32.83 5.13
C ALA A 86 -1.30 34.32 5.10
N PHE A 87 -0.36 34.75 5.95
CA PHE A 87 0.07 36.14 6.10
C PHE A 87 1.55 36.27 5.75
N SER A 88 1.87 37.18 4.84
CA SER A 88 3.25 37.56 4.57
C SER A 88 3.78 38.54 5.63
N GLU A 89 5.07 38.87 5.58
CA GLU A 89 5.69 39.89 6.43
C GLU A 89 4.88 41.21 6.44
N GLN A 90 4.41 41.64 5.27
CA GLN A 90 3.59 42.84 5.12
C GLN A 90 2.20 42.64 5.72
N GLY A 91 1.61 41.46 5.61
CA GLY A 91 0.36 41.11 6.29
C GLY A 91 0.47 41.20 7.82
N VAL A 92 1.59 40.72 8.39
CA VAL A 92 1.89 40.88 9.82
C VAL A 92 2.03 42.35 10.19
N ALA A 93 2.74 43.14 9.37
CA ALA A 93 2.85 44.58 9.58
C ALA A 93 1.49 45.29 9.54
N MET A 94 0.57 44.87 8.68
CA MET A 94 -0.78 45.44 8.64
C MET A 94 -1.64 44.98 9.83
N LEU A 95 -1.39 43.79 10.39
CA LEU A 95 -2.05 43.33 11.61
C LEU A 95 -1.67 44.16 12.83
N SER A 96 -0.43 44.66 12.94
CA SER A 96 -0.03 45.56 14.05
C SER A 96 -0.81 46.88 14.04
N ALA A 97 -1.24 47.34 12.87
CA ALA A 97 -2.07 48.53 12.73
C ALA A 97 -3.55 48.29 13.07
N VAL A 98 -3.99 47.02 13.11
CA VAL A 98 -5.37 46.60 13.39
C VAL A 98 -5.53 46.09 14.83
N LEU A 99 -4.56 45.32 15.33
CA LEU A 99 -4.49 44.80 16.68
C LEU A 99 -3.61 45.72 17.54
N LYS A 100 -4.27 46.67 18.24
CA LYS A 100 -3.60 47.78 18.94
C LYS A 100 -3.18 47.49 20.39
N SER A 101 -3.05 46.22 20.81
CA SER A 101 -2.58 45.92 22.17
C SER A 101 -1.05 45.96 22.24
N ASP A 102 -0.48 46.35 23.39
CA ASP A 102 0.97 46.40 23.58
C ASP A 102 1.63 45.03 23.33
N ILE A 103 0.94 43.95 23.72
CA ILE A 103 1.34 42.57 23.43
C ILE A 103 1.36 42.30 21.92
N ALA A 104 0.32 42.71 21.19
CA ALA A 104 0.26 42.52 19.74
C ALA A 104 1.36 43.31 19.01
N VAL A 105 1.70 44.51 19.49
CA VAL A 105 2.77 45.34 18.93
C VAL A 105 4.13 44.65 19.10
N ASP A 106 4.47 44.21 20.32
CA ASP A 106 5.76 43.53 20.59
C ASP A 106 5.88 42.23 19.77
N ILE A 107 4.82 41.45 19.72
CA ILE A 107 4.78 40.19 18.97
C ILE A 107 4.91 40.43 17.46
N SER A 108 4.27 41.48 16.94
CA SER A 108 4.43 41.87 15.52
C SER A 108 5.88 42.18 15.19
N ILE A 109 6.59 42.92 16.06
CA ILE A 109 8.01 43.25 15.87
C ILE A 109 8.86 41.99 15.83
N LYS A 110 8.60 41.03 16.73
CA LYS A 110 9.34 39.76 16.80
C LYS A 110 9.09 38.89 15.57
N ILE A 111 7.84 38.80 15.12
CA ILE A 111 7.48 38.08 13.90
C ILE A 111 8.20 38.70 12.69
N ILE A 112 8.14 40.03 12.51
CA ILE A 112 8.83 40.71 11.40
C ILE A 112 10.35 40.44 11.44
N LYS A 113 10.99 40.50 12.62
CA LYS A 113 12.42 40.16 12.75
C LYS A 113 12.71 38.72 12.31
N ALA A 114 11.84 37.77 12.65
CA ALA A 114 11.98 36.38 12.21
C ALA A 114 11.85 36.24 10.69
N PHE A 115 10.90 36.94 10.05
CA PHE A 115 10.77 36.97 8.58
C PHE A 115 12.03 37.53 7.90
N ILE A 116 12.59 38.61 8.43
CA ILE A 116 13.84 39.20 7.91
C ILE A 116 15.00 38.21 8.05
N ALA A 117 15.14 37.56 9.21
CA ALA A 117 16.18 36.56 9.45
C ALA A 117 16.04 35.37 8.49
N MET A 118 14.83 34.87 8.27
CA MET A 118 14.55 33.78 7.32
C MET A 118 14.90 34.19 5.88
N ARG A 119 14.55 35.41 5.46
CA ARG A 119 14.92 35.92 4.14
C ARG A 119 16.44 35.96 3.93
N LEU A 120 17.19 36.44 4.92
CA LEU A 120 18.66 36.47 4.88
C LEU A 120 19.25 35.05 4.90
N PHE A 121 18.67 34.14 5.67
CA PHE A 121 19.09 32.74 5.73
C PHE A 121 18.91 32.03 4.38
N ILE A 122 17.75 32.20 3.73
CA ILE A 122 17.47 31.63 2.42
C ILE A 122 18.42 32.20 1.37
N ALA A 123 18.61 33.52 1.35
CA ALA A 123 19.49 34.19 0.39
C ALA A 123 20.97 33.76 0.55
N SER A 124 21.47 33.67 1.79
CA SER A 124 22.85 33.26 2.07
C SER A 124 23.12 31.78 1.80
N ASN A 125 22.09 30.92 1.88
CA ASN A 125 22.22 29.47 1.70
C ASN A 125 21.59 28.97 0.39
N ALA A 126 21.31 29.85 -0.58
CA ALA A 126 20.61 29.50 -1.83
C ALA A 126 21.21 28.31 -2.58
N GLN A 127 22.55 28.17 -2.59
CA GLN A 127 23.24 27.05 -3.23
C GLN A 127 22.96 25.70 -2.54
N ILE A 128 22.78 25.70 -1.22
CA ILE A 128 22.44 24.50 -0.45
C ILE A 128 21.00 24.09 -0.78
N PHE A 129 20.07 25.06 -0.83
CA PHE A 129 18.69 24.80 -1.21
C PHE A 129 18.56 24.22 -2.63
N LEU A 130 19.27 24.80 -3.61
CA LEU A 130 19.32 24.24 -4.96
C LEU A 130 19.80 22.78 -4.97
N ARG A 131 20.82 22.46 -4.17
CA ARG A 131 21.32 21.08 -4.07
C ARG A 131 20.31 20.14 -3.41
N LEU A 132 19.57 20.60 -2.39
CA LEU A 132 18.50 19.83 -1.77
C LEU A 132 17.38 19.52 -2.77
N ASP A 133 16.94 20.51 -3.56
CA ASP A 133 15.93 20.30 -4.61
C ASP A 133 16.37 19.22 -5.61
N THR A 134 17.65 19.24 -6.02
CA THR A 134 18.18 18.18 -6.91
C THR A 134 18.21 16.79 -6.26
N LEU A 135 18.39 16.70 -4.94
CA LEU A 135 18.38 15.44 -4.22
C LEU A 135 16.94 14.92 -4.08
N GLU A 136 15.98 15.79 -3.79
CA GLU A 136 14.55 15.43 -3.73
C GLU A 136 14.05 14.89 -5.08
N LEU A 137 14.43 15.53 -6.19
CA LEU A 137 14.13 15.02 -7.54
C LEU A 137 14.74 13.64 -7.80
N LYS A 138 15.98 13.40 -7.34
CA LYS A 138 16.62 12.08 -7.45
C LYS A 138 15.94 11.03 -6.57
N GLN A 139 15.45 11.42 -5.39
CA GLN A 139 14.71 10.53 -4.49
C GLN A 139 13.39 10.09 -5.15
N LEU A 140 12.62 11.03 -5.72
CA LEU A 140 11.37 10.70 -6.44
C LEU A 140 11.59 9.75 -7.62
N ASP A 141 12.65 9.95 -8.41
CA ASP A 141 12.98 9.03 -9.51
C ASP A 141 13.40 7.64 -8.98
N THR A 142 14.08 7.60 -7.83
CA THR A 142 14.45 6.35 -7.16
C THR A 142 13.22 5.61 -6.66
N ASP A 143 12.28 6.30 -6.01
CA ASP A 143 11.04 5.71 -5.51
C ASP A 143 10.20 5.16 -6.66
N ARG A 144 10.11 5.88 -7.79
CA ARG A 144 9.44 5.39 -9.01
C ARG A 144 10.11 4.15 -9.57
N LYS A 145 11.45 4.10 -9.63
CA LYS A 145 12.18 2.90 -10.05
C LYS A 145 11.96 1.73 -9.11
N MET A 146 11.88 2.00 -7.80
CA MET A 146 11.58 0.99 -6.79
C MET A 146 10.18 0.43 -6.95
N GLU A 147 9.17 1.27 -7.19
CA GLU A 147 7.81 0.85 -7.50
C GLU A 147 7.76 -0.02 -8.76
N GLN A 148 8.51 0.34 -9.81
CA GLN A 148 8.64 -0.47 -11.02
C GLN A 148 9.29 -1.84 -10.74
N VAL A 149 10.33 -1.89 -9.89
CA VAL A 149 10.97 -3.15 -9.47
C VAL A 149 10.01 -4.01 -8.64
N LEU A 150 9.28 -3.41 -7.70
CA LEU A 150 8.28 -4.10 -6.89
C LEU A 150 7.14 -4.65 -7.76
N ASN A 151 6.63 -3.86 -8.69
CA ASN A 151 5.66 -4.30 -9.69
C ASN A 151 6.22 -5.41 -10.60
N ALA A 152 7.50 -5.38 -10.95
CA ALA A 152 8.16 -6.45 -11.70
C ALA A 152 8.30 -7.74 -10.88
N ILE A 153 8.47 -7.64 -9.55
CA ILE A 153 8.50 -8.78 -8.63
C ILE A 153 7.08 -9.34 -8.43
N GLU A 154 6.07 -8.50 -8.24
CA GLU A 154 4.67 -8.93 -8.10
C GLU A 154 4.09 -9.49 -9.40
N SER A 155 4.43 -8.90 -10.56
CA SER A 155 4.03 -9.42 -11.88
C SER A 155 4.72 -10.75 -12.21
N LYS A 156 5.85 -11.08 -11.55
CA LYS A 156 6.37 -12.45 -11.46
C LYS A 156 5.59 -13.33 -10.48
N LYS A 157 4.25 -13.26 -10.50
CA LYS A 157 3.29 -14.35 -10.17
C LYS A 157 3.46 -15.58 -11.10
N ILE A 158 4.68 -15.86 -11.54
CA ILE A 158 5.06 -17.14 -12.12
C ILE A 158 5.11 -18.07 -10.93
N MET A 159 4.15 -19.01 -10.83
CA MET A 159 4.25 -20.08 -9.84
C MET A 159 5.67 -20.66 -9.94
N PRO A 160 6.40 -20.77 -8.82
CA PRO A 160 7.74 -21.33 -8.83
C PRO A 160 7.72 -22.66 -9.57
N LYS A 161 8.64 -22.83 -10.54
CA LYS A 161 8.74 -24.09 -11.29
C LYS A 161 9.12 -25.26 -10.39
N GLN A 162 9.69 -25.00 -9.21
CA GLN A 162 10.02 -26.00 -8.20
C GLN A 162 10.12 -25.32 -6.84
N GLY A 163 9.92 -26.07 -5.76
CA GLY A 163 10.06 -25.55 -4.40
C GLY A 163 9.98 -26.65 -3.35
N ILE A 164 10.34 -26.29 -2.12
CA ILE A 164 10.25 -27.14 -0.94
C ILE A 164 9.36 -26.44 0.07
N PHE A 165 8.37 -27.14 0.60
CA PHE A 165 7.64 -26.72 1.79
C PHE A 165 8.23 -27.42 3.00
N PHE A 166 8.45 -26.66 4.06
CA PHE A 166 8.97 -27.13 5.35
C PHE A 166 7.82 -27.51 6.29
N GLU A 167 8.18 -28.19 7.39
CA GLU A 167 7.24 -28.63 8.42
C GLU A 167 6.51 -27.43 9.05
N GLY A 168 5.19 -27.55 9.18
CA GLY A 168 4.33 -26.50 9.74
C GLY A 168 3.78 -25.52 8.69
N GLN A 169 4.27 -25.54 7.44
CA GLN A 169 3.77 -24.70 6.35
C GLN A 169 2.47 -25.24 5.72
N VAL A 170 1.53 -25.67 6.56
CA VAL A 170 0.25 -26.27 6.14
C VAL A 170 -0.59 -25.24 5.37
N PHE A 171 -0.67 -24.01 5.88
CA PHE A 171 -1.47 -22.95 5.26
C PHE A 171 -0.86 -22.44 3.94
N ASP A 172 0.46 -22.32 3.86
CA ASP A 172 1.15 -21.90 2.62
C ASP A 172 0.95 -22.94 1.50
N ALA A 173 1.08 -24.23 1.84
CA ALA A 173 0.82 -25.32 0.91
C ALA A 173 -0.66 -25.36 0.49
N TYR A 174 -1.58 -25.07 1.42
CA TYR A 174 -3.01 -24.97 1.16
C TYR A 174 -3.31 -23.85 0.14
N ILE A 175 -2.75 -22.65 0.32
CA ILE A 175 -2.91 -21.52 -0.60
C ILE A 175 -2.37 -21.90 -1.98
N PHE A 176 -1.18 -22.50 -2.04
CA PHE A 176 -0.54 -22.89 -3.30
C PHE A 176 -1.43 -23.82 -4.13
N ILE A 177 -2.00 -24.87 -3.53
CA ILE A 177 -2.91 -25.79 -4.23
C ILE A 177 -4.22 -25.12 -4.61
N SER A 178 -4.82 -24.33 -3.72
CA SER A 178 -6.05 -23.60 -4.03
C SER A 178 -5.87 -22.62 -5.18
N ASP A 179 -4.73 -21.92 -5.26
CA ASP A 179 -4.41 -21.02 -6.36
C ASP A 179 -4.10 -21.79 -7.66
N LEU A 180 -3.55 -23.01 -7.56
CA LEU A 180 -3.34 -23.88 -8.71
C LEU A 180 -4.69 -24.27 -9.36
N PHE A 181 -5.65 -24.73 -8.55
CA PHE A 181 -6.97 -25.12 -9.02
C PHE A 181 -7.82 -23.94 -9.49
N ARG A 182 -7.69 -22.76 -8.85
CA ARG A 182 -8.40 -21.53 -9.28
C ARG A 182 -7.98 -21.09 -10.68
N ARG A 183 -6.74 -21.37 -11.09
CA ARG A 183 -6.20 -20.96 -12.40
C ARG A 183 -6.62 -21.87 -13.56
N ALA A 184 -6.96 -23.13 -13.29
CA ALA A 184 -7.37 -24.07 -14.32
C ALA A 184 -8.58 -23.54 -15.11
N GLU A 185 -8.56 -23.68 -16.43
CA GLU A 185 -9.60 -23.17 -17.32
C GLU A 185 -10.44 -24.27 -17.97
N LYS A 186 -9.91 -25.49 -18.09
CA LYS A 186 -10.50 -26.60 -18.85
C LYS A 186 -10.55 -27.90 -18.05
N SER A 187 -9.43 -28.31 -17.46
CA SER A 187 -9.35 -29.61 -16.79
C SER A 187 -8.34 -29.66 -15.65
N ILE A 188 -8.64 -30.50 -14.66
CA ILE A 188 -7.74 -30.86 -13.56
C ILE A 188 -7.74 -32.39 -13.46
N VAL A 189 -6.59 -33.02 -13.64
CA VAL A 189 -6.42 -34.45 -13.37
C VAL A 189 -5.52 -34.61 -12.16
N ILE A 190 -5.99 -35.33 -11.14
CA ILE A 190 -5.24 -35.58 -9.92
C ILE A 190 -4.91 -37.06 -9.84
N ILE A 191 -3.62 -37.36 -9.76
CA ILE A 191 -3.08 -38.70 -9.54
C ILE A 191 -2.53 -38.74 -8.12
N ASP A 192 -3.26 -39.34 -7.19
CA ASP A 192 -2.80 -39.57 -5.82
C ASP A 192 -3.51 -40.80 -5.23
N ASN A 193 -2.74 -41.64 -4.58
CA ASN A 193 -3.20 -42.90 -4.00
C ASN A 193 -3.84 -42.72 -2.61
N TYR A 194 -3.80 -41.52 -2.04
CA TYR A 194 -4.30 -41.23 -0.69
C TYR A 194 -5.15 -39.95 -0.65
N LEU A 195 -6.13 -39.85 -1.56
CA LEU A 195 -7.11 -38.76 -1.58
C LEU A 195 -8.15 -38.89 -0.47
N ASP A 196 -8.49 -37.76 0.17
CA ASP A 196 -9.57 -37.63 1.15
C ASP A 196 -10.41 -36.36 0.89
N ASP A 197 -11.35 -36.07 1.79
CA ASP A 197 -12.27 -34.94 1.74
C ASP A 197 -11.55 -33.58 1.73
N SER A 198 -10.36 -33.48 2.31
CA SER A 198 -9.56 -32.25 2.30
C SER A 198 -9.26 -31.75 0.89
N VAL A 199 -9.04 -32.67 -0.06
CA VAL A 199 -8.78 -32.34 -1.47
C VAL A 199 -10.05 -31.83 -2.17
N LEU A 200 -11.21 -32.38 -1.81
CA LEU A 200 -12.51 -31.94 -2.33
C LEU A 200 -12.79 -30.48 -1.95
N ILE A 201 -12.42 -30.07 -0.73
CA ILE A 201 -12.58 -28.68 -0.25
C ILE A 201 -11.83 -27.70 -1.17
N HIS A 202 -10.61 -28.02 -1.59
CA HIS A 202 -9.87 -27.13 -2.50
C HIS A 202 -10.57 -26.94 -3.86
N LEU A 203 -11.26 -27.98 -4.33
CA LEU A 203 -11.94 -27.99 -5.63
C LEU A 203 -13.26 -27.20 -5.64
N THR A 204 -13.77 -26.79 -4.48
CA THR A 204 -14.89 -25.83 -4.39
C THR A 204 -14.53 -24.47 -4.99
N LYS A 205 -13.23 -24.12 -5.00
CA LYS A 205 -12.72 -22.82 -5.47
C LYS A 205 -12.36 -22.80 -6.97
N ARG A 206 -12.69 -23.86 -7.72
CA ARG A 206 -12.40 -23.96 -9.16
C ARG A 206 -13.40 -23.14 -9.99
N LYS A 207 -12.98 -22.73 -11.19
CA LYS A 207 -13.87 -22.05 -12.14
C LYS A 207 -15.03 -22.96 -12.59
N GLU A 208 -16.13 -22.37 -13.01
CA GLU A 208 -17.25 -23.09 -13.62
C GLU A 208 -16.82 -23.81 -14.91
N ASN A 209 -17.32 -25.03 -15.12
CA ASN A 209 -17.06 -25.89 -16.28
C ASN A 209 -15.67 -26.53 -16.36
N VAL A 210 -14.86 -26.44 -15.30
CA VAL A 210 -13.58 -27.15 -15.23
C VAL A 210 -13.83 -28.62 -14.87
N LYS A 211 -13.48 -29.53 -15.79
CA LYS A 211 -13.60 -30.99 -15.58
C LYS A 211 -12.55 -31.48 -14.60
N VAL A 212 -12.94 -32.29 -13.61
CA VAL A 212 -12.02 -32.85 -12.63
C VAL A 212 -12.07 -34.37 -12.66
N THR A 213 -10.90 -35.00 -12.75
CA THR A 213 -10.75 -36.46 -12.73
C THR A 213 -9.75 -36.89 -11.66
N PHE A 214 -10.17 -37.78 -10.77
CA PHE A 214 -9.33 -38.42 -9.77
C PHE A 214 -8.89 -39.79 -10.25
N LEU A 215 -7.58 -40.02 -10.20
CA LEU A 215 -6.93 -41.28 -10.53
C LEU A 215 -6.23 -41.79 -9.26
N THR A 216 -6.75 -42.89 -8.70
CA THR A 216 -6.22 -43.52 -7.48
C THR A 216 -6.10 -45.02 -7.67
N ARG A 217 -5.14 -45.67 -7.02
CA ARG A 217 -4.94 -47.13 -7.11
C ARG A 217 -6.14 -47.94 -6.66
N THR A 218 -6.88 -47.47 -5.66
CA THR A 218 -8.04 -48.16 -5.10
C THR A 218 -9.07 -47.15 -4.64
N ILE A 219 -10.32 -47.32 -5.05
CA ILE A 219 -11.41 -46.47 -4.59
C ILE A 219 -11.93 -47.03 -3.27
N SER A 220 -11.61 -46.36 -2.16
CA SER A 220 -12.17 -46.72 -0.86
C SER A 220 -13.67 -46.40 -0.81
N LYS A 221 -14.42 -47.14 0.00
CA LYS A 221 -15.87 -46.89 0.19
C LYS A 221 -16.15 -45.48 0.72
N SER A 222 -15.27 -44.95 1.58
CA SER A 222 -15.38 -43.60 2.12
C SER A 222 -15.21 -42.54 1.02
N LEU A 223 -14.13 -42.62 0.24
CA LEU A 223 -13.88 -41.67 -0.85
C LEU A 223 -14.99 -41.70 -1.90
N ALA A 224 -15.50 -42.88 -2.24
CA ALA A 224 -16.65 -43.02 -3.14
C ALA A 224 -17.91 -42.36 -2.59
N GLN A 225 -18.14 -42.39 -1.28
CA GLN A 225 -19.27 -41.75 -0.63
C GLN A 225 -19.09 -40.22 -0.58
N ASP A 226 -17.88 -39.75 -0.29
CA ASP A 226 -17.55 -38.33 -0.21
C ASP A 226 -17.69 -37.65 -1.58
N VAL A 227 -17.21 -38.30 -2.65
CA VAL A 227 -17.38 -37.80 -4.03
C VAL A 227 -18.85 -37.77 -4.43
N ARG A 228 -19.66 -38.77 -4.05
CA ARG A 228 -21.11 -38.74 -4.31
C ARG A 228 -21.79 -37.53 -3.66
N LYS A 229 -21.55 -37.33 -2.36
CA LYS A 229 -22.09 -36.18 -1.61
C LYS A 229 -21.62 -34.85 -2.21
N PHE A 230 -20.35 -34.78 -2.61
CA PHE A 230 -19.81 -33.59 -3.26
C PHE A 230 -20.52 -33.30 -4.58
N ASN A 231 -20.74 -34.32 -5.42
CA ASN A 231 -21.39 -34.19 -6.72
C ASN A 231 -22.90 -33.85 -6.62
N GLU A 232 -23.53 -34.03 -5.46
CA GLU A 232 -24.91 -33.59 -5.21
C GLU A 232 -25.03 -32.07 -5.05
N GLN A 233 -23.96 -31.40 -4.57
CA GLN A 233 -23.98 -29.97 -4.22
C GLN A 233 -23.08 -29.10 -5.11
N TYR A 234 -22.04 -29.69 -5.69
CA TYR A 234 -21.03 -28.99 -6.47
C TYR A 234 -20.88 -29.62 -7.86
N GLN A 235 -20.11 -28.96 -8.73
CA GLN A 235 -19.78 -29.50 -10.05
C GLN A 235 -19.22 -30.93 -9.93
N PRO A 236 -19.63 -31.87 -10.80
CA PRO A 236 -19.28 -33.27 -10.66
C PRO A 236 -17.78 -33.50 -10.83
N ILE A 237 -17.27 -34.48 -10.09
CA ILE A 237 -15.91 -35.01 -10.16
C ILE A 237 -16.01 -36.48 -10.57
N GLU A 238 -15.20 -36.88 -11.56
CA GLU A 238 -15.06 -38.26 -11.98
C GLU A 238 -13.94 -38.94 -11.19
N ILE A 239 -14.15 -40.19 -10.77
CA ILE A 239 -13.12 -41.00 -10.11
C ILE A 239 -12.91 -42.30 -10.88
N LYS A 240 -11.66 -42.62 -11.21
CA LYS A 240 -11.27 -43.84 -11.92
C LYS A 240 -10.14 -44.55 -11.17
N GLU A 241 -10.15 -45.88 -11.21
CA GLU A 241 -9.03 -46.68 -10.70
C GLU A 241 -7.85 -46.62 -11.66
N PHE A 242 -6.66 -46.35 -11.14
CA PHE A 242 -5.43 -46.32 -11.92
C PHE A 242 -4.28 -46.96 -11.14
N LYS A 243 -3.88 -48.18 -11.54
CA LYS A 243 -2.90 -48.99 -10.79
C LYS A 243 -1.44 -48.72 -11.16
N ASN A 244 -1.20 -47.99 -12.26
CA ASN A 244 0.13 -47.84 -12.87
C ASN A 244 0.86 -46.54 -12.47
N ALA A 245 0.41 -45.84 -11.42
CA ALA A 245 1.10 -44.67 -10.87
C ALA A 245 1.46 -44.86 -9.38
N HIS A 246 2.75 -44.74 -9.08
CA HIS A 246 3.26 -44.63 -7.72
C HIS A 246 3.45 -43.17 -7.30
N ASP A 247 3.85 -42.33 -8.25
CA ASP A 247 4.10 -40.90 -8.03
C ASP A 247 2.83 -40.07 -8.12
N ARG A 248 2.87 -38.88 -7.51
CA ARG A 248 1.72 -38.01 -7.34
C ARG A 248 1.79 -36.83 -8.28
N PHE A 249 0.74 -36.66 -9.08
CA PHE A 249 0.71 -35.65 -10.11
C PHE A 249 -0.58 -34.84 -10.09
N ILE A 250 -0.46 -33.55 -10.40
CA ILE A 250 -1.58 -32.71 -10.78
C ILE A 250 -1.35 -32.23 -12.20
N ILE A 251 -2.28 -32.49 -13.10
CA ILE A 251 -2.26 -32.03 -14.49
C ILE A 251 -3.32 -30.95 -14.66
N ILE A 252 -2.90 -29.77 -15.12
CA ILE A 252 -3.78 -28.63 -15.38
C ILE A 252 -3.89 -28.40 -16.89
N ASP A 253 -5.14 -28.30 -17.35
CA ASP A 253 -5.55 -27.98 -18.73
C ASP A 253 -4.90 -28.84 -19.80
N ASN A 254 -4.54 -30.08 -19.44
CA ASN A 254 -3.81 -31.03 -20.29
C ASN A 254 -2.54 -30.42 -20.91
N LYS A 255 -1.92 -29.46 -20.22
CA LYS A 255 -0.72 -28.74 -20.66
C LYS A 255 0.39 -28.79 -19.62
N THR A 256 0.04 -28.53 -18.36
CA THR A 256 1.02 -28.39 -17.28
C THR A 256 0.93 -29.57 -16.34
N VAL A 257 2.07 -30.19 -16.02
CA VAL A 257 2.17 -31.28 -15.04
C VAL A 257 2.96 -30.82 -13.83
N TYR A 258 2.41 -31.03 -12.64
CA TYR A 258 3.08 -30.84 -11.36
C TYR A 258 3.30 -32.18 -10.68
N HIS A 259 4.49 -32.40 -10.16
CA HIS A 259 4.85 -33.56 -9.34
C HIS A 259 4.98 -33.13 -7.88
N PHE A 260 4.49 -33.97 -6.97
CA PHE A 260 4.52 -33.73 -5.53
C PHE A 260 5.15 -34.91 -4.79
N GLY A 261 6.14 -34.61 -3.94
CA GLY A 261 6.80 -35.63 -3.09
C GLY A 261 5.94 -36.15 -1.93
N ALA A 262 4.82 -35.48 -1.62
CA ALA A 262 3.88 -35.87 -0.57
C ALA A 262 2.45 -35.94 -1.09
N SER A 263 1.60 -36.69 -0.37
CA SER A 263 0.18 -36.75 -0.68
C SER A 263 -0.50 -35.41 -0.43
N LEU A 264 -1.50 -35.10 -1.24
CA LEU A 264 -2.28 -33.87 -1.12
C LEU A 264 -2.94 -33.74 0.26
N LYS A 265 -3.28 -34.86 0.92
CA LYS A 265 -3.83 -34.84 2.29
C LYS A 265 -2.82 -34.47 3.39
N ASP A 266 -1.53 -34.53 3.08
CA ASP A 266 -0.43 -34.36 4.05
C ASP A 266 0.45 -33.14 3.74
N LEU A 267 -0.01 -32.26 2.86
CA LEU A 267 0.72 -31.06 2.46
C LEU A 267 1.04 -30.17 3.66
N GLY A 268 2.33 -29.85 3.80
CA GLY A 268 2.86 -28.94 4.82
C GLY A 268 2.99 -29.54 6.23
N LYS A 269 2.51 -30.77 6.46
CA LYS A 269 2.71 -31.49 7.74
C LYS A 269 4.15 -31.98 7.91
N LYS A 270 4.82 -32.31 6.81
CA LYS A 270 6.22 -32.72 6.73
C LYS A 270 6.87 -32.09 5.50
N TRP A 271 8.19 -32.13 5.44
CA TRP A 271 8.94 -31.55 4.33
C TRP A 271 8.59 -32.25 3.02
N PHE A 272 8.23 -31.50 2.00
CA PHE A 272 7.98 -32.06 0.66
C PHE A 272 8.42 -31.11 -0.44
N ALA A 273 8.92 -31.68 -1.53
CA ALA A 273 9.25 -30.95 -2.74
C ALA A 273 8.10 -31.03 -3.74
N PHE A 274 7.95 -29.98 -4.55
CA PHE A 274 7.13 -30.01 -5.76
C PHE A 274 7.92 -29.50 -6.95
N SER A 275 7.56 -29.96 -8.15
CA SER A 275 8.17 -29.53 -9.40
C SER A 275 7.15 -29.48 -10.52
N LYS A 276 7.12 -28.36 -11.25
CA LYS A 276 6.42 -28.17 -12.51
C LYS A 276 7.29 -28.77 -13.62
N MET A 277 6.79 -29.82 -14.24
CA MET A 277 7.45 -30.47 -15.36
C MET A 277 7.15 -29.72 -16.66
N ASP A 278 8.19 -29.40 -17.43
CA ASP A 278 8.08 -28.84 -18.79
C ASP A 278 7.82 -29.95 -19.84
N ILE A 279 7.51 -31.18 -19.41
CA ILE A 279 7.10 -32.29 -20.26
C ILE A 279 5.68 -32.01 -20.74
N GLY A 280 5.47 -31.93 -22.07
CA GLY A 280 4.13 -31.79 -22.63
C GLY A 280 3.20 -32.84 -22.05
N ALA A 281 2.15 -32.41 -21.35
CA ALA A 281 1.19 -33.30 -20.69
C ALA A 281 0.61 -34.37 -21.64
N GLY A 282 0.67 -34.14 -22.95
CA GLY A 282 0.39 -35.13 -23.98
C GLY A 282 1.16 -36.45 -23.86
N LYS A 283 2.41 -36.50 -23.38
CA LYS A 283 3.12 -37.79 -23.19
C LYS A 283 2.62 -38.59 -21.98
N VAL A 284 2.27 -37.90 -20.90
CA VAL A 284 1.71 -38.52 -19.69
C VAL A 284 0.27 -38.96 -19.96
N LEU A 285 -0.53 -38.09 -20.59
CA LEU A 285 -1.90 -38.37 -21.01
C LEU A 285 -1.98 -39.43 -22.12
N ALA A 286 -1.03 -39.49 -23.06
CA ALA A 286 -0.99 -40.57 -24.06
C ALA A 286 -0.79 -41.93 -23.42
N LYS A 287 0.08 -42.05 -22.40
CA LYS A 287 0.23 -43.28 -21.61
C LYS A 287 -1.03 -43.64 -20.81
N LEU A 288 -1.79 -42.64 -20.37
CA LEU A 288 -3.07 -42.82 -19.68
C LEU A 288 -4.18 -43.29 -20.63
N ASN A 289 -4.21 -42.79 -21.88
CA ASN A 289 -5.21 -43.16 -22.89
C ASN A 289 -4.89 -44.46 -23.64
N THR A 290 -3.64 -44.95 -23.63
CA THR A 290 -3.29 -46.28 -24.16
C THR A 290 -3.68 -47.44 -23.23
N LEU A 291 -4.42 -47.16 -22.16
CA LEU A 291 -4.84 -48.14 -21.13
C LEU A 291 -6.37 -48.19 -20.94
N GLU A 292 -7.16 -47.55 -21.82
CA GLU A 292 -8.57 -47.90 -22.07
C GLU A 292 -8.63 -49.00 -23.14
#